data_AF-A0A178WNG2-F1
#
_entry.id   AF-A0A178WNG2-F1
#
_cell.length_a   1.000
_cell.length_b   1.000
_cell.length_c   1.000
_cell.angle_alpha   90.00
_cell.angle_beta   90.00
_cell.angle_gamma   90.00
#
_symmetry.space_group_name_H-M   'P 1'
#
loop_
_entity.id
_entity.type
_entity.pdbx_description
1 polymer ?
#
loop_
_entity_poly.entity_id
_entity_poly.type
_entity_poly.pdbx_seq_one_letter_code
_entity_poly.pdbx_strand_id
1 'polypeptide(L)'
;MDVMAFSLSYMIYDLICCHFDQVFSIDNAVHHFVSILGFIAGLAYQKSGSEIVATLWVAEISSPFFHLREILKEIGYKDTKLNLAADVCFATIFTLARIVCGPFLVYVSLSADNPIFIKAMGSGLQLVSIFWFYKIFGMMRYKLFKKPKSNKKST
;
A
#
# COMPACT_ATOMS: atom_id res chain seq x y z
N MET A 1 0.53 -13.41 -19.63
CA MET A 1 0.09 -14.17 -18.43
C MET A 1 1.25 -14.50 -17.51
N ASP A 2 2.45 -14.78 -18.05
CA ASP A 2 3.65 -15.11 -17.25
C ASP A 2 4.02 -14.03 -16.22
N VAL A 3 3.95 -12.75 -16.59
CA VAL A 3 4.19 -11.63 -15.66
C VAL A 3 3.24 -11.69 -14.46
N MET A 4 1.95 -11.98 -14.68
CA MET A 4 0.98 -12.10 -13.59
C MET A 4 1.26 -13.32 -12.71
N ALA A 5 1.64 -14.45 -13.30
CA ALA A 5 2.00 -15.65 -12.53
C ALA A 5 3.22 -15.40 -11.65
N PHE A 6 4.24 -14.73 -12.20
CA PHE A 6 5.43 -14.32 -11.44
C PHE A 6 5.07 -13.34 -10.31
N SER A 7 4.25 -12.32 -10.59
CA SER A 7 3.75 -11.39 -9.57
C SER A 7 2.90 -12.08 -8.50
N LEU A 8 2.11 -13.08 -8.85
CA LEU A 8 1.36 -13.89 -7.89
C LEU A 8 2.31 -14.67 -6.96
N SER A 9 3.34 -15.31 -7.51
CA SER A 9 4.36 -16.00 -6.71
C SER A 9 5.05 -15.04 -5.74
N TYR A 10 5.39 -13.84 -6.19
CA TYR A 10 5.92 -12.78 -5.32
C TYR A 10 4.94 -12.40 -4.20
N MET A 11 3.66 -12.20 -4.51
CA MET A 11 2.64 -11.84 -3.52
C MET A 11 2.42 -12.93 -2.46
N ILE A 12 2.49 -14.20 -2.85
CA ILE A 12 2.41 -15.33 -1.91
C ILE A 12 3.66 -15.37 -1.03
N TYR A 13 4.84 -15.20 -1.63
CA TYR A 13 6.11 -15.14 -0.90
C TYR A 13 6.09 -14.02 0.15
N ASP A 14 5.66 -12.81 -0.23
CA ASP A 14 5.63 -11.66 0.64
C ASP A 14 4.65 -11.83 1.82
N LEU A 15 3.47 -12.43 1.56
CA LEU A 15 2.52 -12.79 2.62
C LEU A 15 3.12 -13.78 3.63
N ILE A 16 3.87 -14.78 3.15
CA ILE A 16 4.54 -15.76 4.02
C ILE A 16 5.59 -15.04 4.88
N CYS A 17 6.42 -14.18 4.28
CA CYS A 17 7.42 -13.40 5.01
C CYS A 17 6.79 -12.51 6.09
N CYS A 18 5.69 -11.82 5.76
CA CYS A 18 4.94 -11.00 6.71
C CYS A 18 4.36 -11.77 7.90
N HIS A 19 4.15 -13.09 7.78
CA HIS A 19 3.68 -13.92 8.90
C HIS A 19 4.78 -14.20 9.94
N PHE A 20 6.05 -14.13 9.53
CA PHE A 20 7.20 -14.32 10.43
C PHE A 20 7.70 -13.01 11.06
N ASP A 21 7.09 -11.88 10.71
CA ASP A 21 7.46 -10.59 11.26
C ASP A 21 7.02 -10.47 12.72
N GLN A 22 7.78 -9.73 13.54
CA GLN A 22 7.49 -9.65 14.99
C GLN A 22 6.13 -9.02 15.33
N VAL A 23 5.56 -8.26 14.40
CA VAL A 23 4.26 -7.60 14.56
C VAL A 23 3.38 -7.94 13.37
N PHE A 24 2.47 -8.90 13.56
CA PHE A 24 1.50 -9.26 12.54
C PHE A 24 0.46 -8.15 12.33
N SER A 25 0.43 -7.56 11.14
CA SER A 25 -0.58 -6.59 10.72
C SER A 25 -1.72 -7.30 9.98
N ILE A 26 -2.88 -7.37 10.64
CA ILE A 26 -4.10 -7.93 10.03
C ILE A 26 -4.48 -7.15 8.77
N ASP A 27 -4.32 -5.83 8.78
CA ASP A 27 -4.60 -4.99 7.61
C ASP A 27 -3.70 -5.32 6.42
N ASN A 28 -2.42 -5.62 6.64
CA ASN A 28 -1.53 -6.09 5.58
C ASN A 28 -1.87 -7.50 5.10
N ALA A 29 -2.23 -8.42 6.01
CA ALA A 29 -2.65 -9.76 5.62
C ALA A 29 -3.91 -9.74 4.74
N VAL A 30 -4.89 -8.90 5.08
CA VAL A 30 -6.10 -8.71 4.26
C VAL A 30 -5.75 -8.10 2.90
N HIS A 31 -4.83 -7.14 2.84
CA HIS A 31 -4.32 -6.58 1.59
C HIS A 31 -3.77 -7.67 0.66
N HIS A 32 -2.81 -8.47 1.14
CA HIS A 32 -2.22 -9.55 0.37
C HIS A 32 -3.25 -10.61 -0.02
N PHE A 33 -4.16 -10.97 0.89
CA PHE A 33 -5.20 -11.96 0.59
C PHE A 33 -6.10 -11.50 -0.57
N VAL A 34 -6.60 -10.26 -0.53
CA VAL A 34 -7.42 -9.70 -1.62
C VAL A 34 -6.63 -9.59 -2.92
N SER A 35 -5.35 -9.17 -2.85
CA SER A 35 -4.45 -9.11 -4.01
C SER A 35 -4.25 -10.49 -4.65
N ILE A 36 -3.93 -11.51 -3.85
CA ILE A 36 -3.72 -12.90 -4.30
C ILE A 36 -4.98 -13.44 -4.99
N LEU A 37 -6.15 -13.26 -4.38
CA LEU A 37 -7.41 -13.67 -4.99
C LEU A 37 -7.68 -12.92 -6.30
N GLY A 38 -7.35 -11.64 -6.39
CA GLY A 38 -7.43 -10.86 -7.64
C GLY A 38 -6.52 -11.41 -8.74
N PHE A 39 -5.28 -11.77 -8.42
CA PHE A 39 -4.35 -12.41 -9.35
C PHE A 39 -4.85 -13.79 -9.79
N ILE A 40 -5.28 -14.64 -8.85
CA ILE A 40 -5.85 -15.96 -9.16
C ILE A 40 -7.07 -15.82 -10.08
N ALA A 41 -7.95 -14.85 -9.81
CA ALA A 41 -9.11 -14.57 -10.65
C ALA A 41 -8.70 -14.17 -12.08
N GLY A 42 -7.78 -13.22 -12.22
CA GLY A 42 -7.29 -12.78 -13.52
C GLY A 42 -6.64 -13.92 -14.33
N LEU A 43 -5.88 -14.80 -13.66
CA LEU A 43 -5.30 -16.00 -14.27
C LEU A 43 -6.36 -17.04 -14.62
N ALA A 44 -7.31 -17.33 -13.74
CA ALA A 44 -8.34 -18.35 -13.97
C ALA A 44 -9.32 -17.95 -15.09
N TYR A 45 -9.73 -16.68 -15.11
CA TYR A 45 -10.64 -16.15 -16.13
C TYR A 45 -9.92 -15.68 -17.40
N GLN A 46 -8.59 -15.63 -17.41
CA GLN A 46 -7.76 -15.11 -18.50
C GLN A 46 -8.19 -13.69 -18.94
N LYS A 47 -8.50 -12.82 -17.96
CA LYS A 47 -9.03 -11.45 -18.16
C LYS A 47 -8.31 -10.42 -17.29
N SER A 48 -8.38 -9.15 -17.72
CA SER A 48 -7.92 -7.97 -16.96
C SER A 48 -6.43 -7.96 -16.57
N GLY A 49 -5.57 -8.63 -17.35
CA GLY A 49 -4.17 -8.79 -16.95
C GLY A 49 -3.39 -7.48 -16.91
N SER A 50 -3.62 -6.58 -17.86
CA SER A 50 -3.06 -5.23 -17.86
C SER A 50 -3.48 -4.42 -16.65
N GLU A 51 -4.76 -4.48 -16.30
CA GLU A 51 -5.36 -3.75 -15.19
C GLU A 51 -4.86 -4.28 -13.85
N ILE A 52 -4.71 -5.60 -13.71
CA ILE A 52 -4.15 -6.22 -12.50
C ILE A 52 -2.67 -5.85 -12.33
N VAL A 53 -1.87 -5.88 -13.40
CA VAL A 53 -0.45 -5.45 -13.34
C VAL A 53 -0.32 -3.95 -13.09
N ALA A 54 -1.18 -3.12 -13.68
CA ALA A 54 -1.24 -1.69 -13.38
C ALA A 54 -1.63 -1.44 -11.92
N THR A 55 -2.58 -2.22 -11.39
CA THR A 55 -3.00 -2.16 -9.99
C THR A 55 -1.85 -2.55 -9.06
N LEU A 56 -1.07 -3.57 -9.40
CA LEU A 56 0.16 -3.93 -8.68
C LEU A 56 1.14 -2.76 -8.62
N TRP A 57 1.41 -2.11 -9.76
CA TRP A 57 2.29 -0.94 -9.82
C TRP A 57 1.80 0.20 -8.93
N VAL A 58 0.52 0.53 -9.02
CA VAL A 58 -0.11 1.57 -8.20
C VAL A 58 -0.06 1.22 -6.71
N ALA A 59 -0.21 -0.06 -6.37
CA ALA A 59 -0.09 -0.52 -5.00
C ALA A 59 1.37 -0.36 -4.51
N GLU A 60 2.35 -0.84 -5.26
CA GLU A 60 3.72 -0.98 -4.77
C GLU A 60 4.61 0.26 -4.92
N ILE A 61 4.23 1.26 -5.73
CA ILE A 61 5.10 2.42 -5.96
C ILE A 61 5.39 3.25 -4.69
N SER A 62 4.52 3.18 -3.68
CA SER A 62 4.75 3.80 -2.37
C SER A 62 5.65 2.98 -1.43
N SER A 63 5.80 1.67 -1.67
CA SER A 63 6.48 0.72 -0.77
C SER A 63 7.96 1.06 -0.53
N PRO A 64 8.77 1.51 -1.52
CA PRO A 64 10.16 1.94 -1.26
C PRO A 64 10.27 3.04 -0.19
N PHE A 65 9.34 4.00 -0.21
CA PHE A 65 9.33 5.09 0.77
C PHE A 65 8.78 4.65 2.12
N PHE A 66 7.85 3.68 2.12
CA PHE A 66 7.39 3.01 3.34
C PHE A 66 8.53 2.26 4.04
N HIS A 67 9.32 1.47 3.31
CA HIS A 67 10.47 0.78 3.91
C HIS A 67 11.54 1.77 4.36
N LEU A 68 11.83 2.81 3.55
CA LEU A 68 12.79 3.85 3.92
C LEU A 68 12.42 4.53 5.26
N ARG A 69 11.15 4.89 5.46
CA ARG A 69 10.73 5.53 6.72
C ARG A 69 10.79 4.60 7.93
N GLU A 70 10.58 3.29 7.77
CA GLU A 70 10.73 2.32 8.88
C GLU A 70 12.21 2.06 9.17
N ILE A 71 13.04 1.83 8.15
CA ILE A 71 14.50 1.69 8.31
C ILE A 71 15.08 2.89 9.05
N LEU A 72 14.72 4.12 8.64
CA LEU A 72 15.18 5.35 9.31
C LEU A 72 14.80 5.37 10.81
N LYS A 73 13.65 4.83 11.21
CA LYS A 73 13.29 4.76 12.63
C LYS A 73 14.14 3.73 13.37
N GLU A 74 14.38 2.58 12.76
CA GLU A 74 15.19 1.50 13.33
C GLU A 74 16.64 1.91 13.55
N ILE A 75 17.23 2.65 12.60
CA ILE A 75 18.62 3.15 12.71
C ILE A 75 18.73 4.44 13.55
N GLY A 76 17.70 4.81 14.31
CA GLY A 76 17.75 5.90 15.28
C GLY A 76 17.42 7.31 14.74
N TYR A 77 17.02 7.45 13.48
CA TYR A 77 16.62 8.73 12.88
C TYR A 77 15.13 9.07 13.09
N LYS A 78 14.47 8.44 14.08
CA LYS A 78 13.07 8.74 14.43
C LYS A 78 12.89 10.22 14.79
N ASP A 79 11.80 10.82 14.31
CA ASP A 79 11.43 12.24 14.55
C ASP A 79 12.46 13.27 14.05
N THR A 80 13.38 12.88 13.16
CA THR A 80 14.29 13.80 12.46
C THR A 80 13.64 14.42 11.22
N LYS A 81 14.25 15.49 10.67
CA LYS A 81 13.83 16.07 9.38
C LYS A 81 13.91 15.08 8.23
N LEU A 82 14.90 14.17 8.25
CA LEU A 82 15.04 13.12 7.23
C LEU A 82 13.90 12.11 7.31
N ASN A 83 13.54 11.66 8.52
CA ASN A 83 12.38 10.78 8.71
C ASN A 83 11.07 11.46 8.30
N LEU A 84 10.90 12.73 8.65
CA LEU A 84 9.73 13.50 8.23
C LEU A 84 9.65 13.64 6.70
N ALA A 85 10.77 13.87 6.02
CA ALA A 85 10.81 13.91 4.56
C ALA A 85 10.38 12.56 3.95
N ALA A 86 10.87 11.44 4.49
CA ALA A 86 10.44 10.10 4.06
C ALA A 86 8.95 9.86 4.33
N ASP A 87 8.41 10.28 5.48
CA ASP A 87 6.97 10.22 5.77
C ASP A 87 6.14 11.02 4.75
N VAL A 88 6.57 12.24 4.43
CA VAL A 88 5.89 13.11 3.45
C VAL A 88 5.94 12.50 2.05
N CYS A 89 7.08 12.00 1.61
CA CYS A 89 7.21 11.33 0.31
C CYS A 89 6.30 10.10 0.23
N PHE A 90 6.34 9.24 1.25
CA PHE A 90 5.45 8.09 1.35
C PHE A 90 3.97 8.49 1.27
N ALA A 91 3.54 9.43 2.11
CA ALA A 91 2.15 9.87 2.14
C ALA A 91 1.69 10.49 0.82
N THR A 92 2.56 11.28 0.18
CA THR A 92 2.26 11.92 -1.11
C THR A 92 2.11 10.90 -2.21
N ILE A 93 3.09 10.00 -2.36
CA ILE A 93 3.07 8.97 -3.41
C ILE A 93 1.91 7.99 -3.18
N PHE A 94 1.68 7.57 -1.93
CA PHE A 94 0.53 6.73 -1.58
C PHE A 94 -0.79 7.38 -1.99
N THR A 95 -0.95 8.68 -1.71
CA THR A 95 -2.19 9.41 -2.03
C THR A 95 -2.36 9.54 -3.54
N LEU A 96 -1.35 9.99 -4.26
CA LEU A 96 -1.41 10.14 -5.72
C LEU A 96 -1.67 8.80 -6.41
N ALA A 97 -0.92 7.76 -6.04
CA ALA A 97 -1.09 6.45 -6.66
C ALA A 97 -2.42 5.83 -6.28
N ARG A 98 -2.70 5.61 -4.98
CA ARG A 98 -3.81 4.75 -4.57
C ARG A 98 -5.14 5.47 -4.34
N ILE A 99 -5.12 6.79 -4.08
CA ILE A 99 -6.36 7.56 -3.84
C ILE A 99 -6.78 8.35 -5.08
N VAL A 100 -5.83 8.80 -5.91
CA VAL A 100 -6.16 9.47 -7.18
C VAL A 100 -6.21 8.48 -8.33
N CYS A 101 -5.14 7.71 -8.59
CA CYS A 101 -5.12 6.77 -9.73
C CYS A 101 -5.87 5.45 -9.45
N GLY A 102 -5.84 4.95 -8.21
CA GLY A 102 -6.50 3.70 -7.81
C GLY A 102 -7.99 3.61 -8.19
N PRO A 103 -8.82 4.62 -7.84
CA PRO A 103 -10.24 4.64 -8.22
C PRO A 103 -10.49 4.62 -9.72
N PHE A 104 -9.59 5.20 -10.52
CA PHE A 104 -9.70 5.15 -11.98
C PHE A 104 -9.54 3.71 -12.51
N LEU A 105 -8.57 2.96 -12.00
CA LEU A 105 -8.40 1.54 -12.37
C LEU A 105 -9.60 0.69 -11.93
N VAL A 106 -10.12 0.94 -10.73
CA VAL A 106 -11.34 0.26 -10.27
C VAL A 106 -12.53 0.62 -11.15
N TYR A 107 -12.71 1.89 -11.49
CA TYR A 107 -13.79 2.33 -12.37
C TYR A 107 -13.73 1.66 -13.75
N VAL A 108 -12.54 1.59 -14.36
CA VAL A 108 -12.33 0.88 -15.63
C VAL A 108 -12.69 -0.60 -15.48
N SER A 109 -12.22 -1.26 -14.42
CA SER A 109 -12.52 -2.67 -14.16
C SER A 109 -14.01 -2.94 -13.90
N LEU A 110 -14.71 -2.03 -13.21
CA LEU A 110 -16.14 -2.11 -12.94
C LEU A 110 -16.99 -1.88 -14.19
N SER A 111 -16.54 -0.99 -15.07
CA SER A 111 -17.26 -0.63 -16.30
C SER A 111 -17.08 -1.65 -17.42
N ALA A 112 -15.98 -2.40 -17.40
CA ALA A 112 -15.72 -3.47 -18.34
C ALA A 112 -16.59 -4.73 -18.08
N ASP A 113 -16.72 -5.58 -19.10
CA ASP A 113 -17.34 -6.90 -19.00
C ASP A 113 -16.41 -7.92 -18.30
N ASN A 114 -16.15 -7.64 -17.03
CA ASN A 114 -15.34 -8.46 -16.14
C ASN A 114 -16.22 -9.31 -15.22
N PRO A 115 -15.80 -10.54 -14.88
CA PRO A 115 -16.42 -11.34 -13.84
C PRO A 115 -16.61 -10.55 -12.54
N ILE A 116 -17.74 -10.76 -11.88
CA ILE A 116 -18.08 -10.07 -10.63
C ILE A 116 -17.01 -10.24 -9.55
N PHE A 117 -16.31 -11.38 -9.57
CA PHE A 117 -15.23 -11.66 -8.63
C PHE A 117 -14.00 -10.76 -8.84
N ILE A 118 -13.58 -10.48 -10.08
CA ILE A 118 -12.49 -9.53 -10.37
C ILE A 118 -12.88 -8.12 -9.90
N LYS A 119 -14.13 -7.72 -10.17
CA LYS A 119 -14.69 -6.43 -9.73
C LYS A 119 -14.69 -6.29 -8.21
N ALA A 120 -15.08 -7.35 -7.50
CA ALA A 120 -15.09 -7.41 -6.04
C ALA A 120 -13.66 -7.29 -5.47
N MET A 121 -12.68 -8.01 -6.03
CA MET A 121 -11.29 -7.95 -5.56
C MET A 121 -10.67 -6.56 -5.78
N GLY A 122 -10.86 -5.96 -6.96
CA GLY A 122 -10.39 -4.59 -7.23
C GLY A 122 -11.01 -3.56 -6.29
N SER A 123 -12.31 -3.66 -6.02
CA SER A 123 -13.01 -2.78 -5.07
C SER A 123 -12.54 -2.99 -3.64
N GLY A 124 -12.35 -4.25 -3.22
CA GLY A 124 -11.80 -4.59 -1.91
C GLY A 124 -10.42 -4.01 -1.68
N LEU A 125 -9.55 -4.06 -2.69
CA LEU A 125 -8.22 -3.49 -2.61
C LEU A 125 -8.22 -1.96 -2.47
N GLN A 126 -9.18 -1.29 -3.13
CA GLN A 126 -9.39 0.13 -2.98
C GLN A 126 -9.90 0.51 -1.58
N LEU A 127 -10.77 -0.30 -0.98
CA LEU A 127 -11.24 -0.08 0.39
C LEU A 127 -10.11 -0.16 1.41
N VAL A 128 -9.21 -1.14 1.29
CA VAL A 128 -8.00 -1.24 2.14
C VAL A 128 -7.12 0.00 1.96
N SER A 129 -6.98 0.49 0.72
CA SER A 129 -6.20 1.70 0.44
C SER A 129 -6.81 2.95 1.08
N ILE A 130 -8.14 3.10 1.06
CA ILE A 130 -8.85 4.19 1.74
C ILE A 130 -8.67 4.11 3.26
N PHE A 131 -8.75 2.91 3.84
CA PHE A 131 -8.50 2.69 5.26
C PHE A 131 -7.09 3.12 5.67
N TRP A 132 -6.07 2.73 4.89
CA TRP A 132 -4.68 3.16 5.13
C TRP A 132 -4.49 4.66 4.95
N PHE A 133 -5.15 5.27 3.95
CA PHE A 133 -5.11 6.73 3.79
C PHE A 133 -5.60 7.46 5.03
N TYR A 134 -6.68 6.99 5.68
CA TYR A 134 -7.16 7.57 6.93
C TYR A 134 -6.10 7.51 8.04
N LYS A 135 -5.41 6.36 8.21
CA LYS A 135 -4.31 6.19 9.18
C LYS A 135 -3.14 7.12 8.87
N ILE A 136 -2.74 7.22 7.60
CA ILE A 136 -1.64 8.07 7.13
C ILE A 136 -1.98 9.54 7.36
N PHE A 137 -3.18 9.98 7.00
CA PHE A 137 -3.62 11.35 7.19
C PHE A 137 -3.55 11.76 8.67
N GLY A 138 -4.04 10.91 9.58
CA GLY A 138 -3.95 11.12 11.02
C GLY A 138 -2.50 11.26 11.51
N MET A 139 -1.61 10.38 11.05
CA MET A 139 -0.17 10.43 11.35
C MET A 139 0.47 11.74 10.87
N MET A 140 0.20 12.14 9.62
CA MET A 140 0.77 13.35 9.02
C MET A 140 0.29 14.60 9.74
N ARG A 141 -1.01 14.66 10.08
CA ARG A 141 -1.57 15.75 10.87
C ARG A 141 -0.87 15.84 12.23
N TYR A 142 -0.70 14.72 12.92
CA TYR A 142 0.01 14.72 14.19
C TYR A 142 1.46 15.22 14.06
N LYS A 143 2.22 14.73 13.07
CA LYS A 143 3.64 15.11 12.90
C LYS A 143 3.84 16.57 12.49
N LEU A 144 2.96 17.13 11.65
CA LEU A 144 3.07 18.51 11.18
C LEU A 144 2.60 19.54 12.22
N PHE A 145 1.59 19.20 13.03
CA PHE A 145 1.02 20.13 14.02
C PHE A 145 1.56 19.96 15.44
N LYS A 146 2.43 18.97 15.69
CA LYS A 146 3.12 18.83 16.98
C LYS A 146 4.11 19.97 17.18
N LYS A 147 3.85 20.84 18.17
CA LYS A 147 4.79 21.88 18.58
C LYS A 147 6.13 21.24 19.00
N PRO A 148 7.29 21.80 18.59
CA PRO A 148 8.58 21.29 19.04
C PRO A 148 8.64 21.34 20.57
N LYS A 149 9.11 20.26 21.22
CA LYS A 149 9.42 20.28 22.64
C LYS A 149 10.48 21.37 22.85
N SER A 150 10.13 22.44 23.57
CA SER A 150 11.08 23.43 24.04
C SER A 150 12.13 22.69 24.87
N ASN A 151 13.34 22.53 24.33
CA ASN A 151 14.49 22.11 25.11
C ASN A 151 14.76 23.23 26.13
N LYS A 152 14.16 23.13 27.31
CA LYS A 152 14.65 23.87 28.47
C LYS A 152 16.05 23.33 28.74
N LYS A 153 17.06 24.07 28.28
CA LYS A 153 18.42 23.93 28.80
C LYS A 153 18.32 24.26 30.30
N SER A 154 18.45 23.25 31.15
CA SER A 154 18.82 23.47 32.55
C SER A 154 20.26 23.94 32.54
N THR A 155 20.44 25.25 32.68
CA THR A 155 21.68 25.86 33.18
C THR A 155 21.90 25.47 34.63
#